data_AF-A0A914MXF0-F1
#
_entry.id   AF-A0A914MXF0-F1
#
_cell.length_a   1.000
_cell.length_b   1.000
_cell.length_c   1.000
_cell.angle_alpha   90.00
_cell.angle_beta   90.00
_cell.angle_gamma   90.00
#
_symmetry.space_group_name_H-M   'P 1'
#
loop_
_entity.id
_entity.type
_entity.pdbx_description
1 polymer ?
#
loop_
_entity_poly.entity_id
_entity_poly.type
_entity_poly.pdbx_seq_one_letter_code
_entity_poly.pdbx_strand_id
1 'polypeptide(L)'
;MSSDSEIDVVGVEEEQNPTTSSRVKKAYSIEKKIEVIEFAKKNSNHAAARRFGVSRSSVIDWRAQEGKLREFVYFINNNQMKNIKI
;
A
#
# COMPACT_ATOMS: atom_id res chain seq x y z
N MET A 1 8.79 -31.97 -39.60
CA MET A 1 7.59 -31.72 -38.77
C MET A 1 8.05 -31.16 -37.46
N SER A 2 7.56 -29.95 -37.16
CA SER A 2 7.67 -29.20 -35.91
C SER A 2 7.34 -30.08 -34.68
N SER A 3 7.83 -29.82 -33.46
CA SER A 3 8.08 -28.52 -32.86
C SER A 3 9.19 -28.61 -31.81
N ASP A 4 10.14 -27.69 -31.89
CA ASP A 4 10.98 -27.29 -30.77
C ASP A 4 10.17 -26.27 -29.99
N SER A 5 9.66 -26.65 -28.81
CA SER A 5 8.93 -25.73 -27.94
C SER A 5 9.95 -24.97 -27.09
N GLU A 6 10.17 -23.72 -27.46
CA GLU A 6 10.96 -22.73 -26.74
C GLU A 6 10.58 -22.67 -25.26
N ILE A 7 11.58 -22.81 -24.41
CA ILE A 7 11.51 -22.54 -22.98
C ILE A 7 11.85 -21.06 -22.79
N ASP A 8 10.83 -20.20 -22.73
CA ASP A 8 10.98 -18.82 -22.26
C ASP A 8 10.84 -18.77 -20.74
N VAL A 9 11.91 -19.17 -20.05
CA VAL A 9 12.12 -18.84 -18.63
C VAL A 9 12.74 -17.45 -18.59
N VAL A 10 11.91 -16.40 -18.57
CA VAL A 10 12.39 -15.04 -18.30
C VAL A 10 11.44 -14.34 -17.32
N GLY A 11 11.95 -14.07 -16.12
CA GLY A 11 11.47 -12.96 -15.29
C GLY A 11 10.74 -13.31 -13.99
N VAL A 12 11.06 -14.40 -13.31
CA VAL A 12 10.75 -14.50 -11.86
C VAL A 12 11.88 -13.81 -11.10
N GLU A 13 11.87 -12.48 -11.08
CA GLU A 13 12.62 -11.69 -10.10
C GLU A 13 11.89 -11.80 -8.76
N GLU A 14 12.07 -12.94 -8.09
CA GLU A 14 11.63 -13.17 -6.73
C GLU A 14 12.85 -13.19 -5.80
N GLU A 15 13.45 -12.03 -5.60
CA GLU A 15 14.39 -11.83 -4.48
C GLU A 15 14.01 -10.59 -3.68
N GLN A 16 13.23 -10.80 -2.63
CA GLN A 16 13.29 -9.99 -1.42
C GLN A 16 13.16 -10.92 -0.23
N ASN A 17 14.29 -11.48 0.18
CA ASN A 17 14.44 -12.19 1.44
C ASN A 17 14.98 -11.20 2.50
N PRO A 18 14.18 -10.68 3.45
CA PRO A 18 14.73 -9.96 4.58
C PRO A 18 15.01 -10.93 5.72
N THR A 19 16.30 -11.25 5.86
CA THR A 19 16.95 -11.78 7.05
C THR A 19 16.44 -11.12 8.33
N THR A 20 16.26 -11.94 9.36
CA THR A 20 15.69 -11.62 10.67
C THR A 20 16.39 -10.46 11.38
N SER A 21 15.89 -9.23 11.16
CA SER A 21 16.17 -8.04 11.97
C SER A 21 14.90 -7.70 12.75
N SER A 22 15.03 -7.41 14.05
CA SER A 22 13.92 -7.02 14.92
C SER A 22 13.14 -5.86 14.30
N ARG A 23 11.99 -6.17 13.70
CA ARG A 23 11.32 -5.29 12.74
C ARG A 23 10.63 -4.15 13.48
N VAL A 24 11.24 -2.97 13.48
CA VAL A 24 10.57 -1.73 13.91
C VAL A 24 9.32 -1.55 13.06
N LYS A 25 8.15 -1.39 13.70
CA LYS A 25 6.89 -1.18 12.99
C LYS A 25 6.97 0.15 12.24
N LYS A 26 6.91 0.08 10.92
CA LYS A 26 6.92 1.28 10.07
C LYS A 26 5.64 2.09 10.31
N ALA A 27 5.80 3.37 10.65
CA ALA A 27 4.69 4.31 10.71
C ALA A 27 4.33 4.79 9.29
N TYR A 28 3.03 4.88 8.99
CA TYR A 28 2.51 5.38 7.72
C TYR A 28 1.58 6.56 7.98
N SER A 29 1.75 7.64 7.22
CA SER A 29 0.83 8.79 7.27
C SER A 29 -0.56 8.39 6.82
N ILE A 30 -1.57 9.14 7.28
CA ILE A 30 -2.98 8.86 6.95
C ILE A 30 -3.23 9.01 5.45
N GLU A 31 -2.68 10.05 4.84
CA GLU A 31 -2.72 10.28 3.38
C GLU A 31 -2.14 9.09 2.61
N LYS A 32 -0.99 8.56 3.05
CA LYS A 32 -0.37 7.40 2.41
C LYS A 32 -1.27 6.17 2.48
N LYS A 33 -1.95 5.95 3.61
CA LYS A 33 -2.93 4.85 3.75
C LYS A 33 -4.11 5.03 2.80
N ILE A 34 -4.63 6.24 2.62
CA ILE A 34 -5.71 6.54 1.66
C ILE A 34 -5.26 6.26 0.22
N GLU A 35 -4.07 6.73 -0.17
CA GLU A 35 -3.50 6.46 -1.52
C GLU A 35 -3.41 4.95 -1.81
N VAL A 36 -2.93 4.18 -0.83
CA VAL A 36 -2.83 2.71 -0.92
C VAL A 36 -4.22 2.07 -1.09
N ILE A 37 -5.22 2.53 -0.33
CA ILE A 37 -6.61 2.04 -0.42
C ILE A 37 -7.19 2.31 -1.81
N GLU A 38 -7.01 3.51 -2.34
CA GLU A 38 -7.54 3.91 -3.65
C GLU A 38 -6.92 3.08 -4.78
N PHE A 39 -5.61 2.83 -4.71
CA PHE A 39 -4.95 1.93 -5.65
C PHE A 39 -5.45 0.48 -5.51
N ALA A 40 -5.66 0.00 -4.29
CA ALA A 40 -6.14 -1.36 -4.01
C ALA A 40 -7.58 -1.59 -4.49
N LYS A 41 -8.43 -0.54 -4.47
CA LYS A 41 -9.79 -0.58 -5.03
C LYS A 41 -9.81 -0.72 -6.55
N LYS A 42 -8.86 -0.05 -7.24
CA LYS A 42 -8.76 -0.06 -8.71
C LYS A 42 -8.08 -1.33 -9.25
N ASN A 43 -7.14 -1.89 -8.49
CA ASN A 43 -6.33 -3.05 -8.91
C ASN A 43 -6.63 -4.25 -8.02
N SER A 44 -5.81 -4.47 -6.99
CA SER A 44 -6.00 -5.50 -5.97
C SER A 44 -5.17 -5.22 -4.73
N ASN A 45 -5.48 -5.89 -3.61
CA ASN A 45 -4.71 -5.75 -2.37
C ASN A 45 -3.25 -6.24 -2.54
N HIS A 46 -3.03 -7.28 -3.36
CA HIS A 46 -1.69 -7.80 -3.64
C HIS A 46 -0.86 -6.82 -4.47
N ALA A 47 -1.46 -6.25 -5.52
CA ALA A 47 -0.80 -5.23 -6.34
C ALA A 47 -0.44 -3.99 -5.51
N ALA A 48 -1.33 -3.56 -4.60
CA ALA A 48 -1.06 -2.45 -3.69
C ALA A 48 0.08 -2.76 -2.71
N ALA A 49 0.07 -3.94 -2.10
CA ALA A 49 1.13 -4.36 -1.18
C ALA A 49 2.52 -4.32 -1.84
N ARG A 50 2.62 -4.86 -3.06
CA ARG A 50 3.86 -4.84 -3.85
C ARG A 50 4.27 -3.43 -4.24
N ARG A 51 3.35 -2.63 -4.80
CA ARG A 51 3.64 -1.27 -5.28
C ARG A 51 4.09 -0.31 -4.18
N PHE A 52 3.50 -0.41 -2.99
CA PHE A 52 3.76 0.52 -1.90
C PHE A 52 4.73 -0.02 -0.84
N GLY A 53 5.22 -1.25 -0.99
CA GLY A 53 6.09 -1.89 0.00
C GLY A 53 5.43 -2.02 1.37
N VAL A 54 4.14 -2.37 1.39
CA VAL A 54 3.33 -2.54 2.60
C VAL A 54 2.86 -3.97 2.72
N SER A 55 2.58 -4.43 3.94
CA SER A 55 2.02 -5.78 4.10
C SER A 55 0.59 -5.84 3.56
N ARG A 56 0.22 -6.95 2.92
CA ARG A 56 -1.15 -7.18 2.45
C ARG A 56 -2.17 -7.06 3.59
N SER A 57 -1.84 -7.57 4.77
CA SER A 57 -2.68 -7.47 5.96
C SER A 57 -2.96 -6.01 6.31
N SER A 58 -1.93 -5.15 6.29
CA SER A 58 -2.11 -3.71 6.49
C SER A 58 -3.05 -3.09 5.45
N VAL A 59 -2.95 -3.49 4.18
CA VAL A 59 -3.88 -2.99 3.14
C VAL A 59 -5.33 -3.40 3.44
N ILE A 60 -5.55 -4.64 3.87
CA ILE A 60 -6.89 -5.15 4.23
C ILE A 60 -7.44 -4.37 5.43
N ASP A 61 -6.64 -4.23 6.49
CA ASP A 61 -7.02 -3.52 7.70
C ASP A 61 -7.36 -2.05 7.39
N TRP A 62 -6.52 -1.37 6.60
CA TRP A 62 -6.76 0.02 6.22
C TRP A 62 -8.01 0.18 5.36
N ARG A 63 -8.30 -0.78 4.46
CA ARG A 63 -9.55 -0.77 3.70
C ARG A 63 -10.77 -0.92 4.59
N ALA A 64 -10.73 -1.78 5.60
CA ALA A 64 -11.81 -1.90 6.58
C ALA A 64 -11.98 -0.61 7.42
N GLN A 65 -10.89 0.13 7.62
CA GLN A 65 -10.86 1.39 8.38
C GLN A 65 -11.00 2.64 7.51
N GLU A 66 -11.32 2.52 6.22
CA GLU A 66 -11.30 3.64 5.27
C GLU A 66 -12.14 4.83 5.71
N GLY A 67 -13.36 4.60 6.21
CA GLY A 67 -14.25 5.66 6.69
C GLY A 67 -13.60 6.51 7.78
N LYS A 68 -13.02 5.85 8.80
CA LYS A 68 -12.30 6.52 9.89
C LYS A 68 -11.09 7.28 9.38
N LEU A 69 -10.31 6.69 8.47
CA LEU A 69 -9.14 7.35 7.89
C LEU A 69 -9.53 8.65 7.15
N ARG A 70 -10.65 8.65 6.41
CA ARG A 70 -11.15 9.85 5.72
C ARG A 70 -11.66 10.91 6.70
N GLU A 71 -12.36 10.50 7.76
CA GLU A 71 -12.76 11.40 8.85
C GLU A 71 -11.55 12.07 9.51
N PHE A 72 -10.48 11.33 9.76
CA PHE A 72 -9.25 11.91 10.32
C PHE A 72 -8.58 12.91 9.39
N VAL A 73 -8.52 12.64 8.07
CA VAL A 73 -8.00 13.62 7.10
C VAL A 73 -8.82 14.91 7.13
N TYR A 74 -10.15 14.79 7.15
CA TYR A 74 -11.03 15.95 7.26
C TYR A 74 -10.77 16.72 8.56
N PHE A 75 -10.67 16.04 9.70
CA PHE A 75 -10.41 16.70 10.98
C PHE A 75 -9.06 17.43 11.01
N ILE A 76 -8.00 16.80 10.52
CA ILE A 76 -6.65 17.39 10.45
C ILE A 76 -6.69 18.65 9.57
N ASN A 77 -7.24 18.56 8.36
CA ASN A 77 -7.27 19.68 7.42
C ASN A 77 -8.09 20.87 7.96
N ASN A 78 -9.24 20.61 8.59
CA ASN A 78 -10.07 21.66 9.16
C ASN A 78 -9.48 22.32 10.41
N ASN A 79 -8.62 21.62 11.15
CA ASN A 79 -7.89 22.21 12.27
C ASN A 79 -6.74 23.11 11.78
N GLN A 80 -6.07 22.75 10.69
CA GLN A 80 -5.04 23.58 10.06
C GLN A 80 -5.62 24.88 9.46
N MET A 81 -6.79 24.81 8.81
CA MET A 81 -7.43 25.97 8.15
C MET A 81 -8.00 27.03 9.13
N LYS A 82 -8.27 26.67 10.38
CA LYS A 82 -8.81 27.60 11.39
C LYS A 82 -7.76 28.48 12.06
N ASN A 83 -6.47 28.19 11.87
CA ASN A 83 -5.35 28.97 12.44
C ASN A 83 -4.78 30.03 11.48
N ILE A 84 -5.46 30.32 10.35
CA ILE A 84 -5.03 31.30 9.32
C ILE A 84 -6.14 32.32 9.06
N LYS A 85 -6.83 32.76 10.12
CA LYS A 85 -7.67 33.96 10.07
C LYS A 85 -7.22 34.90 11.19
N ILE A 86 -6.29 35.78 10.85
CA ILE A 86 -5.90 36.98 11.61
C ILE A 86 -6.27 38.17 10.73
#